data_AF-A0AAU9KQJ0-F1
#
_entry.id   AF-A0AAU9KQJ0-F1
#
_cell.length_a   1.000
_cell.length_b   1.000
_cell.length_c   1.000
_cell.angle_alpha   90.00
_cell.angle_beta   90.00
_cell.angle_gamma   90.00
#
_symmetry.space_group_name_H-M   'P 1'
#
loop_
_entity.id
_entity.type
_entity.pdbx_description
1 polymer ?
#
loop_
_entity_poly.entity_id
_entity_poly.type
_entity_poly.pdbx_seq_one_letter_code
_entity_poly.pdbx_strand_id
1 'polypeptide(L)'
;MSTITKEQHDELCVAYASMILFDGEHEITSEAITTILQASGNEVEPYWPSLFSSLLSKEGKVLELISSGGPTSGGAIASSSNGGTSGDVVTKVEEKVVEEEEEVDMGGGMDMFGGDEDY
;
A
#
# COMPACT_ATOMS: atom_id res chain seq x y z
N MET A 1 21.34 -11.10 -15.93
CA MET A 1 20.83 -11.59 -14.64
C MET A 1 19.76 -10.62 -14.21
N SER A 2 18.52 -11.06 -14.05
CA SER A 2 17.44 -10.20 -13.58
C SER A 2 17.76 -9.77 -12.15
N THR A 3 17.98 -8.48 -11.95
CA THR A 3 18.28 -7.92 -10.63
C THR A 3 16.97 -7.83 -9.85
N ILE A 4 16.78 -8.69 -8.86
CA ILE A 4 15.68 -8.60 -7.90
C ILE A 4 16.10 -7.60 -6.83
N THR A 5 15.27 -6.58 -6.54
CA THR A 5 15.57 -5.63 -5.46
C THR A 5 15.41 -6.31 -4.10
N LYS A 6 15.99 -5.75 -3.03
CA LYS A 6 15.78 -6.28 -1.67
C LYS A 6 14.29 -6.35 -1.32
N GLU A 7 13.53 -5.32 -1.67
CA GLU A 7 12.08 -5.27 -1.45
C GLU A 7 11.35 -6.41 -2.17
N GLN A 8 11.68 -6.66 -3.45
CA GLN A 8 11.07 -7.76 -4.21
C GLN A 8 11.48 -9.14 -3.67
N HIS A 9 12.72 -9.28 -3.22
CA HIS A 9 13.20 -10.50 -2.58
C HIS A 9 12.40 -10.77 -1.30
N ASP A 10 12.25 -9.75 -0.46
CA ASP A 10 11.58 -9.81 0.82
C ASP A 10 10.08 -10.10 0.65
N GLU A 11 9.42 -9.45 -0.32
CA GLU A 11 8.04 -9.74 -0.72
C GLU A 11 7.86 -11.21 -1.15
N LEU A 12 8.77 -11.71 -2.01
CA LEU A 12 8.72 -13.09 -2.48
C LEU A 12 8.93 -14.08 -1.32
N CYS A 13 9.89 -13.83 -0.43
CA CYS A 13 10.11 -14.67 0.75
C CYS A 13 8.83 -14.80 1.59
N VAL A 14 8.12 -13.70 1.84
CA VAL A 14 6.87 -13.72 2.62
C VAL A 14 5.73 -14.37 1.85
N ALA A 15 5.63 -14.15 0.54
CA ALA A 15 4.63 -14.80 -0.30
C ALA A 15 4.80 -16.33 -0.29
N TYR A 16 6.03 -16.83 -0.43
CA TYR A 16 6.31 -18.26 -0.36
C TYR A 16 6.08 -18.83 1.05
N ALA A 17 6.48 -18.12 2.11
CA ALA A 17 6.20 -18.55 3.48
C ALA A 17 4.69 -18.67 3.74
N SER A 18 3.89 -17.72 3.23
CA SER A 18 2.43 -17.74 3.33
C SER A 18 1.82 -18.93 2.60
N MET A 19 2.36 -19.28 1.41
CA MET A 19 1.92 -20.43 0.63
C MET A 19 2.27 -21.76 1.30
N ILE A 20 3.44 -21.85 1.93
CA ILE A 20 3.84 -23.02 2.73
C ILE A 20 2.87 -23.24 3.90
N LEU A 21 2.48 -22.18 4.61
CA LEU A 21 1.50 -22.28 5.69
C LEU A 21 0.14 -22.73 5.18
N PHE A 22 -0.29 -22.17 4.05
CA PHE A 22 -1.54 -22.55 3.41
C PHE A 22 -1.55 -24.03 3.01
N ASP A 23 -0.51 -24.52 2.32
CA ASP A 23 -0.38 -25.93 1.93
C ASP A 23 -0.25 -26.87 3.14
N GLY A 24 0.36 -26.38 4.23
CA GLY A 24 0.45 -27.07 5.51
C GLY A 24 -0.82 -27.03 6.35
N GLU A 25 -1.92 -26.44 5.85
CA GLU A 25 -3.17 -26.22 6.59
C GLU A 25 -2.97 -25.51 7.95
N HIS A 26 -1.97 -24.62 8.03
CA HIS A 26 -1.68 -23.80 9.20
C HIS A 26 -2.21 -22.37 9.02
N GLU A 27 -2.52 -21.73 10.15
CA GLU A 27 -2.97 -20.34 10.14
C GLU A 27 -1.86 -19.38 9.70
N ILE A 28 -2.20 -18.44 8.81
CA ILE A 28 -1.25 -17.45 8.27
C ILE A 28 -1.17 -16.27 9.23
N THR A 29 -0.34 -16.38 10.26
CA THR A 29 -0.03 -15.31 11.20
C THR A 29 1.36 -14.73 10.96
N SER A 30 1.60 -13.49 11.42
CA SER A 30 2.91 -12.84 11.28
C SER A 30 4.02 -13.62 11.99
N GLU A 31 3.72 -14.24 13.13
CA GLU A 31 4.62 -15.09 13.91
C GLU A 31 4.97 -16.39 13.18
N ALA A 32 3.97 -17.04 12.56
CA ALA A 32 4.17 -18.26 11.79
C ALA A 32 5.03 -18.00 10.54
N ILE A 33 4.76 -16.89 9.83
CA ILE A 33 5.57 -16.45 8.69
C ILE A 33 7.02 -16.19 9.14
N THR A 34 7.21 -15.45 10.23
CA THR A 34 8.55 -15.12 10.75
C THR A 34 9.34 -16.37 11.12
N THR A 35 8.67 -17.39 11.67
CA THR A 35 9.28 -18.69 12.01
C THR A 35 9.81 -19.39 10.76
N ILE A 36 9.05 -19.40 9.66
CA ILE A 36 9.50 -19.97 8.39
C ILE A 36 10.67 -19.19 7.82
N LEU A 37 10.62 -17.85 7.87
CA LEU A 37 11.70 -16.99 7.37
C LEU A 37 13.01 -17.27 8.11
N GLN A 38 12.97 -17.39 9.45
CA GLN A 38 14.12 -17.78 10.26
C GLN A 38 14.63 -19.19 9.92
N ALA A 39 13.73 -20.16 9.73
CA ALA A 39 14.11 -21.51 9.33
C ALA A 39 14.75 -21.56 7.93
N SER A 40 14.34 -20.67 7.03
CA SER A 40 14.90 -20.53 5.68
C SER A 40 16.20 -19.73 5.61
N GLY A 41 16.60 -19.07 6.71
CA GLY A 41 17.78 -18.21 6.77
C GLY A 41 17.63 -16.87 6.05
N ASN A 42 16.38 -16.45 5.75
CA ASN A 42 16.10 -15.17 5.10
C ASN A 42 15.80 -14.09 6.14
N GLU A 43 16.43 -12.93 5.96
CA GLU A 43 16.19 -11.74 6.78
C GLU A 43 15.30 -10.76 6.01
N VAL A 44 14.07 -10.61 6.49
CA VAL A 44 13.02 -9.80 5.86
C VAL A 44 12.52 -8.75 6.84
N GLU A 45 12.16 -7.58 6.34
CA GLU A 45 11.63 -6.50 7.18
C GLU A 45 10.31 -6.90 7.91
N PRO A 46 10.17 -6.59 9.21
CA PRO A 46 8.99 -6.99 10.01
C PRO A 46 7.63 -6.45 9.50
N TYR A 47 7.66 -5.44 8.63
CA TYR A 47 6.48 -4.93 7.96
C TYR A 47 5.82 -5.99 7.06
N TRP A 48 6.60 -6.77 6.33
CA TRP A 48 6.08 -7.73 5.34
C TRP A 48 5.25 -8.87 5.96
N PRO A 49 5.70 -9.58 7.01
CA PRO A 49 4.90 -10.62 7.65
C PRO A 49 3.54 -10.10 8.15
N SER A 50 3.53 -8.90 8.73
CA SER A 50 2.31 -8.28 9.29
C SER A 50 1.33 -7.85 8.19
N LEU A 51 1.84 -7.37 7.06
CA LEU A 51 1.04 -7.02 5.90
C LEU A 51 0.38 -8.26 5.29
N PHE A 52 1.15 -9.33 5.07
CA PHE A 52 0.63 -10.57 4.47
C PHE A 52 -0.36 -11.28 5.39
N SER A 53 -0.10 -11.34 6.70
CA SER A 53 -1.08 -11.91 7.64
C SER A 53 -2.39 -11.14 7.65
N SER A 54 -2.35 -9.81 7.51
CA SER A 54 -3.56 -8.99 7.43
C SER A 54 -4.30 -9.18 6.10
N LEU A 55 -3.57 -9.24 4.99
CA LEU A 55 -4.12 -9.44 3.65
C LEU A 55 -4.79 -10.81 3.49
N LEU A 56 -4.17 -11.85 4.04
CA LEU A 56 -4.58 -13.25 3.90
C LEU A 56 -5.42 -13.75 5.09
N SER A 57 -5.76 -12.87 6.03
CA SER A 57 -6.60 -13.17 7.21
C SER A 57 -7.98 -13.74 6.88
N LYS A 58 -8.49 -13.46 5.67
CA LYS A 58 -9.79 -13.97 5.23
C LYS A 58 -9.66 -15.41 4.74
N GLU A 59 -10.50 -16.28 5.28
CA GLU A 59 -10.60 -17.67 4.84
C GLU A 59 -10.91 -17.74 3.33
N GLY A 60 -10.25 -18.67 2.64
CA GLY A 60 -10.39 -18.84 1.18
C GLY A 60 -9.72 -17.75 0.34
N LYS A 61 -9.15 -16.68 0.93
CA LYS A 61 -8.55 -15.58 0.16
C LYS A 61 -7.32 -16.05 -0.64
N VAL A 62 -6.51 -16.94 -0.09
CA VAL A 62 -5.35 -17.52 -0.79
C VAL A 62 -5.80 -18.27 -2.05
N LEU A 63 -6.84 -19.13 -1.93
CA LEU A 63 -7.39 -19.87 -3.07
C LEU A 63 -8.00 -18.95 -4.12
N GLU A 64 -8.71 -17.91 -3.71
CA GLU A 64 -9.28 -16.89 -4.60
C GLU A 64 -8.16 -16.21 -5.42
N LEU A 65 -7.08 -15.80 -4.76
CA LEU A 65 -5.93 -15.16 -5.41
C LEU A 65 -5.25 -16.12 -6.40
N ILE A 66 -5.03 -17.38 -6.02
CA ILE A 66 -4.42 -18.38 -6.91
C ILE A 66 -5.32 -18.67 -8.12
N SER A 67 -6.63 -18.83 -7.90
CA SER A 67 -7.59 -19.21 -8.95
C SER A 67 -7.89 -18.06 -9.92
N SER A 68 -7.73 -16.81 -9.49
CA SER A 68 -7.93 -15.61 -10.31
C SER A 68 -6.69 -15.17 -11.09
N GLY A 69 -5.55 -15.86 -10.93
CA GLY A 69 -4.28 -15.52 -11.58
C GLY A 69 -3.36 -14.59 -10.78
N GLY A 70 -3.69 -14.32 -9.52
CA GLY A 70 -2.91 -13.52 -8.57
C GLY A 70 -2.89 -12.02 -8.89
N PRO A 71 -2.57 -11.15 -7.91
CA PRO A 71 -2.20 -9.79 -8.22
C PRO A 71 -0.91 -9.85 -9.04
N THR A 72 -0.95 -9.28 -10.25
CA THR A 72 0.24 -9.05 -11.07
C THR A 72 1.24 -8.27 -10.24
N SER A 73 2.33 -8.92 -9.81
CA SER A 73 3.48 -8.31 -9.14
C SER A 73 3.96 -7.10 -9.95
N GLY A 74 3.58 -5.89 -9.55
CA GLY A 74 3.79 -4.67 -10.34
C GLY A 74 2.85 -3.50 -10.04
N GLY A 75 1.88 -3.64 -9.15
CA GLY A 75 1.03 -2.54 -8.71
C GLY A 75 1.50 -1.96 -7.38
N ALA A 76 1.94 -0.70 -7.39
CA ALA A 76 2.22 0.08 -6.20
C ALA A 76 1.10 -0.05 -5.15
N ILE A 77 1.51 -0.11 -3.89
CA ILE A 77 0.65 -0.17 -2.70
C ILE A 77 -0.23 1.09 -2.71
N ALA A 78 -1.45 0.98 -3.23
CA ALA A 78 -2.48 1.96 -3.00
C ALA A 78 -2.99 1.73 -1.56
N SER A 79 -2.76 2.74 -0.72
CA SER A 79 -3.27 2.82 0.65
C SER A 79 -4.73 2.37 0.72
N SER A 80 -5.03 1.55 1.72
CA SER A 80 -6.34 1.01 2.01
C SER A 80 -7.41 2.12 2.11
N SER A 81 -8.41 2.08 1.23
CA SER A 81 -9.75 2.58 1.54
C SER A 81 -10.72 1.40 1.52
N ASN A 82 -11.35 1.16 2.67
CA ASN A 82 -12.40 0.18 2.89
C ASN A 82 -13.48 0.17 1.79
N GLY A 83 -13.80 -1.04 1.33
CA GLY A 83 -15.18 -1.49 1.15
C GLY A 83 -15.78 -1.38 -0.25
N GLY A 84 -16.46 -2.45 -0.69
CA GLY A 84 -17.54 -2.34 -1.66
C GLY A 84 -17.39 -3.16 -2.93
N THR A 85 -17.90 -4.38 -2.85
CA THR A 85 -18.50 -5.22 -3.91
C THR A 85 -18.84 -4.59 -5.28
N SER A 86 -18.49 -5.35 -6.32
CA SER A 86 -19.32 -5.68 -7.49
C SER A 86 -19.65 -4.60 -8.54
N GLY A 87 -19.37 -4.95 -9.80
CA GLY A 87 -20.32 -4.71 -10.89
C GLY A 87 -20.16 -3.42 -11.69
N ASP A 88 -19.64 -3.64 -12.90
CA ASP A 88 -20.10 -3.05 -14.16
C ASP A 88 -19.89 -1.55 -14.45
N VAL A 89 -19.62 -1.36 -15.74
CA VAL A 89 -19.47 -0.15 -16.52
C VAL A 89 -20.59 0.85 -16.22
N VAL A 90 -20.27 2.14 -16.05
CA VAL A 90 -20.79 3.27 -16.84
C VAL A 90 -20.06 4.53 -16.41
N THR A 91 -19.33 5.08 -17.38
CA THR A 91 -18.86 6.45 -17.45
C THR A 91 -20.06 7.39 -17.30
N LYS A 92 -20.13 8.18 -16.23
CA LYS A 92 -20.96 9.38 -16.21
C LYS A 92 -20.26 10.52 -15.47
N VAL A 93 -19.99 11.54 -16.29
CA VAL A 93 -19.63 12.91 -15.98
C VAL A 93 -20.64 13.53 -14.99
N GLU A 94 -20.14 14.22 -13.98
CA GLU A 94 -20.75 15.33 -13.21
C GLU A 94 -19.62 15.88 -12.30
N GLU A 95 -18.82 16.85 -12.73
CA GLU A 95 -19.01 18.31 -12.53
C GLU A 95 -19.59 18.71 -11.15
N LYS A 96 -18.80 19.52 -10.43
CA LYS A 96 -19.16 20.51 -9.39
C LYS A 96 -19.00 20.09 -7.92
N VAL A 97 -17.86 20.47 -7.33
CA VAL A 97 -17.80 21.38 -6.15
C VAL A 97 -16.52 22.22 -6.25
N VAL A 98 -16.71 23.54 -6.28
CA VAL A 98 -15.71 24.58 -6.07
C VAL A 98 -15.77 24.93 -4.58
N GLU A 99 -14.67 24.76 -3.85
CA GLU A 99 -14.38 25.45 -2.58
C GLU A 99 -13.06 26.20 -2.84
N GLU A 100 -13.13 27.50 -3.12
CA GLU A 100 -12.72 28.57 -2.18
C GLU A 100 -11.21 28.52 -1.85
N GLU A 101 -10.39 29.01 -2.78
CA GLU A 101 -9.16 29.72 -2.44
C GLU A 101 -9.37 31.21 -2.75
N GLU A 102 -9.76 31.93 -1.69
CA GLU A 102 -9.80 33.37 -1.59
C GLU A 102 -8.35 33.91 -1.55
N GLU A 103 -7.68 33.98 -2.70
CA GLU A 103 -6.48 34.82 -2.89
C GLU A 103 -6.85 36.06 -3.70
N VAL A 104 -7.49 37.04 -3.04
CA VAL A 104 -7.60 38.40 -3.58
C VAL A 104 -7.37 39.41 -2.44
N ASP A 105 -6.20 40.05 -2.52
CA ASP A 105 -6.08 41.50 -2.34
C ASP A 105 -6.43 42.09 -0.96
N MET A 106 -5.54 41.87 0.01
CA MET A 106 -5.42 42.78 1.14
C MET A 106 -4.16 43.65 0.98
N GLY A 107 -4.15 44.44 -0.10
CA GLY A 107 -3.27 45.58 -0.28
C GLY A 107 -3.32 46.52 0.94
N GLY A 108 -2.36 46.32 1.86
CA GLY A 108 -2.27 47.10 3.09
C GLY A 108 -1.23 46.53 4.04
N GLY A 109 0.06 46.70 3.75
CA GLY A 109 1.09 46.29 4.71
C GLY A 109 2.55 46.48 4.33
N MET A 110 2.90 46.77 3.08
CA MET A 110 4.30 47.03 2.70
C MET A 110 4.70 48.53 2.78
N ASP A 111 3.76 49.43 3.12
CA ASP A 111 4.03 50.84 3.43
C ASP A 111 4.00 51.12 4.94
N MET A 112 4.18 50.08 5.76
CA MET A 112 4.49 50.24 7.18
C MET A 112 5.98 50.55 7.34
N PHE A 113 6.36 51.73 6.86
CA PHE A 113 7.40 52.56 7.45
C PHE A 113 8.68 51.76 7.79
N GLY A 114 9.26 51.14 6.76
CA GLY A 114 10.70 50.92 6.69
C GLY A 114 11.34 52.30 6.70
N GLY A 115 11.63 52.76 7.93
CA GLY A 115 12.38 53.97 8.17
C GLY A 115 13.74 53.88 7.49
N ASP A 116 14.13 55.07 7.06
CA ASP A 116 15.50 55.50 6.81
C ASP A 116 16.09 55.29 5.40
N GLU A 117 16.56 56.43 4.89
CA GLU A 117 17.75 56.62 4.04
C GLU A 117 17.53 56.81 2.52
N ASP A 118 17.45 58.11 2.16
CA ASP A 118 18.22 58.78 1.12
C ASP A 118 17.98 58.43 -0.36
N TYR A 119 17.24 59.29 -1.07
CA TYR A 119 17.71 60.16 -2.18
C TYR A 119 16.56 60.91 -2.89
#